data_AF-A0A7C4NK72-F1
#
_entry.id   AF-A0A7C4NK72-F1
#
_cell.length_a   1.000
_cell.length_b   1.000
_cell.length_c   1.000
_cell.angle_alpha   90.00
_cell.angle_beta   90.00
_cell.angle_gamma   90.00
#
_symmetry.space_group_name_H-M   'P 1'
#
loop_
_entity.id
_entity.type
_entity.pdbx_description
1 polymer ?
#
loop_
_entity_poly.entity_id
_entity_poly.type
_entity_poly.pdbx_seq_one_letter_code
_entity_poly.pdbx_strand_id
1 'polypeptide(L)'
;MGKFDGVLESLKSYGFAIISDEHKELLDNLRTAGIIHFFIVRKLNNYTILEPNTLSCERECNVNCRDGNGVVKGDCYGECIDMCVMDKLSNIIMALSRA
;
A
#
# COMPACT_ATOMS: atom_id res chain seq x y z
N MET A 1 -23.67 0.58 -1.32
CA MET A 1 -22.24 0.44 -1.63
C MET A 1 -21.57 1.75 -1.32
N GLY A 2 -20.60 1.73 -0.41
CA GLY A 2 -19.70 2.84 -0.15
C GLY A 2 -18.83 3.12 -1.37
N LYS A 3 -18.36 4.37 -1.43
CA LYS A 3 -17.64 4.94 -2.58
C LYS A 3 -16.36 4.18 -2.96
N PHE A 4 -15.80 3.41 -2.02
CA PHE A 4 -14.54 2.71 -2.16
C PHE A 4 -14.65 1.19 -1.95
N ASP A 5 -15.85 0.60 -1.91
CA ASP A 5 -16.06 -0.81 -1.52
C ASP A 5 -15.20 -1.78 -2.34
N GLY A 6 -15.15 -1.64 -3.67
CA GLY A 6 -14.36 -2.52 -4.53
C GLY A 6 -12.83 -2.40 -4.31
N VAL A 7 -12.35 -1.20 -3.97
CA VAL A 7 -10.94 -0.98 -3.60
C VAL A 7 -10.65 -1.63 -2.25
N LEU A 8 -11.57 -1.46 -1.29
CA LEU A 8 -11.45 -2.04 0.04
C LEU A 8 -11.41 -3.57 0.00
N GLU A 9 -12.29 -4.19 -0.78
CA GLU A 9 -12.33 -5.65 -0.98
C GLU A 9 -11.06 -6.17 -1.65
N SER A 10 -10.57 -5.47 -2.68
CA SER A 10 -9.34 -5.83 -3.39
C SER A 10 -8.13 -5.77 -2.45
N LEU A 11 -8.01 -4.70 -1.67
CA LEU A 11 -6.91 -4.52 -0.71
C LEU A 11 -6.93 -5.59 0.38
N LYS A 12 -8.11 -5.95 0.92
CA LYS A 12 -8.24 -7.02 1.91
C LYS A 12 -7.87 -8.39 1.36
N SER A 13 -8.16 -8.65 0.10
CA SER A 13 -7.97 -9.97 -0.51
C SER A 13 -6.57 -10.17 -1.08
N TYR A 14 -6.00 -9.11 -1.67
CA TYR A 14 -4.81 -9.20 -2.50
C TYR A 14 -3.69 -8.23 -2.10
N GLY A 15 -3.97 -7.27 -1.23
CA GLY A 15 -3.00 -6.24 -0.83
C GLY A 15 -2.77 -5.14 -1.87
N PHE A 16 -3.43 -5.19 -3.03
CA PHE A 16 -3.40 -4.14 -4.06
C PHE A 16 -4.79 -3.99 -4.70
N ALA A 17 -4.98 -2.92 -5.47
CA ALA A 17 -6.20 -2.72 -6.26
C ALA A 17 -5.86 -2.35 -7.71
N ILE A 18 -6.70 -2.81 -8.64
CA ILE A 18 -6.62 -2.44 -10.06
C ILE A 18 -7.87 -1.64 -10.40
N ILE A 19 -7.67 -0.46 -10.99
CA ILE A 19 -8.73 0.46 -11.37
C ILE A 19 -8.64 0.65 -12.88
N SER A 20 -9.71 0.31 -13.60
CA SER A 20 -9.83 0.60 -15.03
C SER A 20 -9.91 2.12 -15.27
N ASP A 21 -9.38 2.58 -16.39
CA ASP A 21 -9.38 3.99 -16.79
C ASP A 21 -10.80 4.58 -16.94
N GLU A 22 -11.81 3.74 -17.14
CA GLU A 22 -13.22 4.14 -17.12
C GLU A 22 -13.69 4.60 -15.73
N HIS A 23 -12.98 4.21 -14.68
CA HIS A 23 -13.23 4.58 -13.29
C HIS A 23 -12.22 5.63 -12.78
N LYS A 24 -11.72 6.51 -13.66
CA LYS A 24 -10.80 7.60 -13.28
C LYS A 24 -11.32 8.48 -12.15
N GLU A 25 -12.65 8.67 -12.06
CA GLU A 25 -13.28 9.39 -10.96
C GLU A 25 -12.94 8.80 -9.59
N LEU A 26 -12.74 7.48 -9.48
CA LEU A 26 -12.36 6.81 -8.25
C LEU A 26 -10.96 7.24 -7.79
N LEU A 27 -10.03 7.42 -8.73
CA LEU A 27 -8.69 7.95 -8.44
C LEU A 27 -8.75 9.40 -7.97
N ASP A 28 -9.59 10.23 -8.58
CA ASP A 28 -9.78 11.62 -8.14
C ASP A 28 -10.42 11.69 -6.76
N ASN A 29 -11.38 10.80 -6.47
CA ASN A 29 -11.97 10.66 -5.16
C ASN A 29 -10.94 10.26 -4.08
N LEU A 30 -10.04 9.33 -4.40
CA LEU A 30 -8.93 8.97 -3.52
C LEU A 30 -7.94 10.14 -3.32
N ARG A 31 -7.72 10.98 -4.35
CA ARG A 31 -6.91 12.19 -4.24
C ARG A 31 -7.57 13.22 -3.33
N THR A 32 -8.85 13.50 -3.52
CA THR A 32 -9.62 14.48 -2.73
C THR A 32 -9.74 14.06 -1.28
N ALA A 33 -9.94 12.75 -1.01
CA ALA A 33 -9.91 12.20 0.34
C ALA A 33 -8.51 12.20 0.97
N GLY A 34 -7.48 12.56 0.19
CA GLY A 34 -6.10 12.52 0.62
C GLY A 34 -5.65 11.10 0.95
N ILE A 35 -6.19 10.06 0.33
CA ILE A 35 -5.79 8.66 0.58
C ILE A 35 -4.78 8.18 -0.47
N ILE A 36 -4.77 8.83 -1.65
CA ILE A 36 -3.89 8.44 -2.76
C ILE A 36 -2.40 8.37 -2.39
N HIS A 37 -1.96 9.17 -1.41
CA HIS A 37 -0.55 9.26 -1.02
C HIS A 37 -0.04 8.03 -0.26
N PHE A 38 -0.95 7.19 0.24
CA PHE A 38 -0.60 5.91 0.84
C PHE A 38 -0.24 4.86 -0.21
N PHE A 39 -0.44 5.13 -1.50
CA PHE A 39 -0.20 4.18 -2.58
C PHE A 39 0.98 4.60 -3.46
N ILE A 40 1.68 3.58 -3.98
CA ILE A 40 2.42 3.67 -5.22
C ILE A 40 1.41 3.48 -6.36
N VAL A 41 1.33 4.47 -7.25
CA VAL A 41 0.38 4.48 -8.37
C VAL A 41 1.13 4.12 -9.64
N ARG A 42 0.82 2.97 -10.24
CA ARG A 42 1.41 2.52 -11.51
C ARG A 42 0.35 2.54 -12.60
N LYS A 43 0.64 3.20 -13.73
CA LYS A 43 -0.23 3.18 -14.91
C LYS A 43 0.22 2.10 -15.87
N LEU A 44 -0.71 1.26 -16.31
CA LEU A 44 -0.49 0.21 -17.29
C LEU A 44 -1.63 0.21 -18.31
N ASN A 45 -1.37 0.74 -19.51
CA ASN A 45 -2.36 0.88 -20.57
C ASN A 45 -3.65 1.56 -20.05
N ASN A 46 -4.76 0.81 -20.05
CA ASN A 46 -6.09 1.26 -19.63
C ASN A 46 -6.37 0.99 -18.14
N TYR A 47 -5.34 0.72 -17.33
CA TYR A 47 -5.48 0.41 -15.92
C TYR A 47 -4.51 1.20 -15.07
N THR A 48 -4.93 1.46 -13.84
CA THR A 48 -4.10 2.00 -12.77
C THR A 48 -4.04 0.99 -11.64
N ILE A 49 -2.84 0.60 -11.26
CA ILE A 49 -2.57 -0.30 -10.14
C ILE A 49 -2.21 0.56 -8.93
N LEU A 50 -2.87 0.30 -7.81
CA LEU A 50 -2.62 0.89 -6.50
C LEU A 50 -1.99 -0.16 -5.59
N GLU A 51 -0.72 0.02 -5.27
CA GLU A 51 0.02 -0.80 -4.33
C GLU A 51 0.29 0.02 -3.06
N PRO A 52 0.25 -0.54 -1.84
CA PRO A 52 0.69 0.16 -0.65
C PRO A 52 2.10 0.73 -0.83
N ASN A 53 2.32 1.95 -0.36
CA ASN A 53 3.65 2.55 -0.40
C ASN A 53 4.54 1.96 0.70
N THR A 54 5.41 1.03 0.31
CA THR A 54 6.30 0.27 1.21
C THR A 54 7.74 0.77 1.21
N LEU A 55 8.05 1.88 0.52
CA LEU A 55 9.43 2.41 0.44
C LEU A 55 10.02 2.74 1.82
N SER A 56 9.19 3.18 2.77
CA SER A 56 9.64 3.42 4.14
C SER A 56 9.98 2.12 4.87
N CYS A 57 9.23 1.03 4.59
CA CYS A 57 9.47 -0.28 5.20
C CYS A 57 10.85 -0.80 4.85
N GLU A 58 11.25 -0.76 3.57
CA GLU A 58 12.57 -1.20 3.15
C GLU A 58 13.67 -0.45 3.88
N ARG A 59 13.55 0.87 4.01
CA ARG A 59 14.55 1.71 4.69
C ARG A 59 14.61 1.42 6.19
N GLU A 60 13.47 1.36 6.86
CA GLU A 60 13.37 1.10 8.30
C GLU A 60 13.91 -0.29 8.63
N CYS A 61 13.50 -1.32 7.89
CA CYS A 61 13.96 -2.69 8.09
C CYS A 61 15.45 -2.88 7.79
N ASN A 62 15.98 -2.18 6.78
CA ASN A 62 17.42 -2.18 6.50
C ASN A 62 18.26 -1.61 7.66
N VAL A 63 17.70 -0.68 8.45
CA VAL A 63 18.36 -0.11 9.62
C VAL A 63 18.19 -1.04 10.82
N ASN A 64 16.97 -1.51 11.07
CA ASN A 64 16.62 -2.29 12.26
C ASN A 64 17.24 -3.70 12.25
N CYS A 65 17.39 -4.31 11.07
CA CYS A 65 17.90 -5.67 10.93
C CYS A 65 19.40 -5.74 10.60
N ARG A 66 20.10 -4.60 10.69
CA ARG A 66 21.54 -4.51 10.47
C ARG A 66 22.28 -4.85 11.75
N ASP A 67 23.21 -5.79 11.67
CA ASP A 67 24.08 -6.14 12.79
C ASP A 67 25.23 -5.13 12.98
N GLY A 68 26.02 -5.33 14.04
CA GLY A 68 27.18 -4.49 14.34
C GLY A 68 28.28 -4.51 13.28
N ASN A 69 28.25 -5.45 12.33
CA ASN A 69 29.19 -5.55 11.20
C ASN A 69 28.62 -4.91 9.92
N GLY A 70 27.41 -4.36 9.97
CA GLY A 70 26.76 -3.74 8.82
C GLY A 70 26.00 -4.72 7.92
N VAL A 71 25.88 -5.99 8.30
CA VAL A 71 25.17 -7.02 7.54
C VAL A 71 23.70 -7.04 7.92
N VAL A 72 22.81 -7.06 6.93
CA VAL A 72 21.36 -7.19 7.15
C VAL A 72 21.01 -8.66 7.29
N LYS A 73 20.41 -9.04 8.42
CA LYS A 73 19.96 -10.42 8.67
C LYS A 73 18.68 -10.70 7.89
N GLY A 74 18.71 -11.72 7.03
CA GLY A 74 17.60 -12.09 6.14
C GLY A 74 16.29 -12.37 6.88
N ASP A 75 16.31 -13.23 7.90
CA ASP A 75 15.10 -13.61 8.65
C ASP A 75 14.45 -12.40 9.34
N CYS A 76 15.25 -11.56 10.00
CA CYS A 76 14.77 -10.31 10.60
C CYS A 76 14.17 -9.38 9.54
N TYR A 77 14.86 -9.23 8.40
CA TYR A 77 14.42 -8.31 7.35
C TYR A 77 13.09 -8.77 6.76
N GLY A 78 12.93 -10.06 6.49
CA GLY A 78 11.67 -10.65 6.00
C GLY A 78 10.52 -10.38 6.96
N GLU A 79 10.66 -10.75 8.24
CA GLU A 79 9.64 -10.51 9.27
C GLU A 79 9.30 -9.02 9.43
N CYS A 80 10.32 -8.16 9.41
CA CYS A 80 10.14 -6.72 9.52
C CYS A 80 9.35 -6.14 8.34
N ILE A 81 9.67 -6.57 7.11
CA ILE A 81 8.94 -6.14 5.91
C ILE A 81 7.49 -6.58 6.01
N ASP A 82 7.23 -7.85 6.30
CA ASP A 82 5.87 -8.39 6.37
C ASP A 82 5.01 -7.64 7.38
N MET A 83 5.52 -7.41 8.59
CA MET A 83 4.81 -6.61 9.59
C MET A 83 4.55 -5.19 9.11
N CYS A 84 5.56 -4.52 8.54
CA CYS A 84 5.42 -3.16 8.07
C CYS A 84 4.39 -3.03 6.93
N VAL A 85 4.40 -3.95 5.97
CA VAL A 85 3.41 -3.97 4.87
C VAL A 85 2.00 -4.18 5.42
N MET A 86 1.83 -5.10 6.37
CA MET A 86 0.52 -5.34 7.01
C MET A 86 0.02 -4.11 7.78
N ASP A 87 0.90 -3.38 8.47
CA ASP A 87 0.55 -2.13 9.15
C ASP A 87 0.16 -1.04 8.15
N LYS A 88 0.89 -0.89 7.04
CA LYS A 88 0.53 0.06 5.97
C LYS A 88 -0.83 -0.27 5.39
N LEU A 89 -1.07 -1.54 5.07
CA LEU A 89 -2.34 -2.00 4.50
C LEU A 89 -3.50 -1.77 5.46
N SER A 90 -3.32 -2.08 6.75
CA SER A 90 -4.31 -1.84 7.81
C SER A 90 -4.67 -0.35 7.91
N ASN A 91 -3.67 0.53 7.90
CA ASN A 91 -3.87 1.99 7.93
C ASN A 91 -4.66 2.49 6.71
N ILE A 92 -4.35 1.98 5.52
CA ILE A 92 -5.08 2.31 4.29
C ILE A 92 -6.54 1.87 4.40
N ILE A 93 -6.79 0.62 4.82
CA ILE A 93 -8.13 0.06 4.98
C ILE A 93 -8.94 0.89 5.99
N MET A 94 -8.33 1.28 7.11
CA MET A 94 -8.96 2.14 8.11
C MET A 94 -9.28 3.53 7.55
N ALA A 95 -8.37 4.14 6.79
CA ALA A 95 -8.60 5.44 6.15
C ALA A 95 -9.76 5.36 5.15
N LEU A 96 -9.78 4.34 4.29
CA LEU A 96 -10.85 4.12 3.31
C LEU A 96 -12.20 3.86 3.96
N SER A 97 -12.24 3.15 5.09
CA SER A 97 -13.49 2.84 5.80
C SER A 97 -14.13 4.07 6.48
N ARG A 98 -13.38 5.17 6.61
CA ARG A 98 -13.82 6.42 7.25
C ARG A 98 -14.11 7.55 6.26
N ALA A 99 -13.76 7.36 4.98
CA ALA A 99 -13.89 8.36 3.92
C ALA A 99 -15.13 8.14 3.06
#